data_AF-A0A9X3DQW2-F1
#
_entry.id   AF-A0A9X3DQW2-F1
#
_cell.length_a   1.000
_cell.length_b   1.000
_cell.length_c   1.000
_cell.angle_alpha   90.00
_cell.angle_beta   90.00
_cell.angle_gamma   90.00
#
_symmetry.space_group_name_H-M   'P 1'
#
loop_
_entity.id
_entity.type
_entity.pdbx_description
1 polymer ?
#
loop_
_entity_poly.entity_id
_entity_poly.type
_entity_poly.pdbx_seq_one_letter_code
_entity_poly.pdbx_strand_id
1 'polypeptide(L)'
;MSFLKKISPEARQFLEKLLREDRYTIDELLELFGNKYPDEQPARSTMGRTKKKYDEHAKKMSEVQYATELLVGELGEDKDDKAGAFMVQGITTLINHLVLDQLHNEENPDAPIQLSIKDALSLAKASRELTAARGMSLDQRQKIERIAREKMLEEQEKNLDDAVASKGMTEEQAMFWREKVLGVVR
;
A
#
# COMPACT_ATOMS: atom_id res chain seq x y z
N MET A 1 34.05 -12.88 1.50
CA MET A 1 33.14 -13.61 2.42
C MET A 1 32.83 -12.72 3.62
N SER A 2 31.58 -12.28 3.77
CA SER A 2 31.11 -11.45 4.89
C SER A 2 31.27 -12.19 6.23
N PHE A 3 31.70 -11.48 7.29
CA PHE A 3 31.88 -12.04 8.63
C PHE A 3 30.59 -12.66 9.18
N LEU A 4 29.43 -12.06 8.87
CA LEU A 4 28.12 -12.55 9.27
C LEU A 4 27.79 -13.94 8.71
N LYS A 5 28.48 -14.41 7.65
CA LYS A 5 28.34 -15.76 7.11
C LYS A 5 29.20 -16.81 7.84
N LYS A 6 30.16 -16.38 8.66
CA LYS A 6 31.16 -17.25 9.28
C LYS A 6 30.83 -17.60 10.74
N ILE A 7 29.86 -16.92 11.31
CA ILE A 7 29.40 -17.10 12.69
C ILE A 7 28.13 -17.94 12.72
N SER A 8 27.83 -18.54 13.87
CA SER A 8 26.61 -19.32 14.10
C SER A 8 25.36 -18.44 13.92
N PRO A 9 24.20 -19.01 13.52
CA PRO A 9 22.95 -18.27 13.42
C PRO A 9 22.57 -17.53 14.71
N GLU A 10 22.82 -18.14 15.86
CA GLU A 10 22.53 -17.60 17.19
C GLU A 10 23.46 -16.42 17.53
N ALA A 11 24.74 -16.50 17.14
CA ALA A 11 25.67 -15.40 17.27
C ALA A 11 25.32 -14.24 16.34
N ARG A 12 24.93 -14.56 15.09
CA ARG A 12 24.47 -13.57 14.11
C ARG A 12 23.26 -12.80 14.61
N GLN A 13 22.21 -13.48 15.09
CA GLN A 13 21.00 -12.82 15.62
C GLN A 13 21.32 -11.92 16.81
N PHE A 14 22.23 -12.35 17.69
CA PHE A 14 22.64 -11.54 18.82
C PHE A 14 23.38 -10.27 18.38
N LEU A 15 24.31 -10.37 17.43
CA LEU A 15 25.02 -9.22 16.88
C LEU A 15 24.08 -8.26 16.16
N GLU A 16 23.16 -8.79 15.34
CA GLU A 16 22.15 -7.98 14.64
C GLU A 16 21.23 -7.23 15.63
N LYS A 17 20.91 -7.84 16.79
CA LYS A 17 20.18 -7.15 17.86
C LYS A 17 20.98 -5.98 18.43
N LEU A 18 22.27 -6.19 18.77
CA LEU A 18 23.12 -5.13 19.31
C LEU A 18 23.29 -3.98 18.32
N LEU A 19 23.46 -4.29 17.03
CA LEU A 19 23.57 -3.31 15.96
C LEU A 19 22.27 -2.51 15.77
N ARG A 20 21.11 -3.15 15.94
CA ARG A 20 19.80 -2.47 15.89
C ARG A 20 19.58 -1.47 17.02
N GLU A 21 20.14 -1.73 18.19
CA GLU A 21 20.03 -0.83 19.34
C GLU A 21 20.83 0.47 19.15
N ASP A 22 21.77 0.51 18.18
CA ASP A 22 22.60 1.66 17.75
C ASP A 22 23.11 2.59 18.87
N ARG A 23 23.48 1.99 20.01
CA ARG A 23 23.96 2.72 21.19
C ARG A 23 25.36 2.32 21.65
N TYR A 24 25.94 1.30 21.01
CA TYR A 24 27.22 0.74 21.40
C TYR A 24 28.32 1.17 20.42
N THR A 25 29.45 1.53 20.98
CA THR A 25 30.71 1.70 20.24
C THR A 25 31.24 0.36 19.74
N ILE A 26 32.20 0.40 18.81
CA ILE A 26 32.82 -0.83 18.28
C ILE A 26 33.46 -1.66 19.40
N ASP A 27 34.06 -1.01 20.39
CA ASP A 27 34.75 -1.69 21.48
C ASP A 27 33.74 -2.34 22.44
N GLU A 28 32.63 -1.66 22.76
CA GLU A 28 31.53 -2.25 23.55
C GLU A 28 30.85 -3.40 22.79
N LEU A 29 30.65 -3.28 21.47
CA LEU A 29 30.12 -4.36 20.64
C LEU A 29 31.03 -5.58 20.68
N LEU A 30 32.36 -5.39 20.61
CA LEU A 30 33.32 -6.48 20.72
C LEU A 30 33.29 -7.14 22.09
N GLU A 31 33.18 -6.34 23.15
CA GLU A 31 33.11 -6.85 24.52
C GLU A 31 31.83 -7.65 24.75
N LEU A 32 30.66 -7.07 24.44
CA LEU A 32 29.37 -7.74 24.59
C LEU A 32 29.26 -9.01 23.74
N PHE A 33 29.78 -8.97 22.52
CA PHE A 33 29.79 -10.12 21.62
C PHE A 33 30.77 -11.19 22.10
N GLY A 34 32.01 -10.82 22.46
CA GLY A 34 33.04 -11.74 22.93
C GLY A 34 32.69 -12.40 24.26
N ASN A 35 31.98 -11.70 25.16
CA ASN A 35 31.50 -12.27 26.41
C ASN A 35 30.50 -13.42 26.21
N LYS A 36 29.72 -13.37 25.13
CA LYS A 36 28.70 -14.40 24.84
C LYS A 36 29.18 -15.46 23.85
N TYR A 37 30.02 -15.07 22.89
CA TYR A 37 30.55 -15.92 21.82
C TYR A 37 32.07 -15.70 21.67
N PRO A 38 32.89 -16.14 22.64
CA PRO A 38 34.33 -15.88 22.66
C PRO A 38 35.06 -16.53 21.47
N ASP A 39 34.65 -17.73 21.07
CA ASP A 39 35.28 -18.48 19.97
C ASP A 39 34.99 -17.90 18.58
N GLU A 40 33.97 -17.03 18.47
CA GLU A 40 33.52 -16.43 17.22
C GLU A 40 33.84 -14.93 17.12
N GLN A 41 34.59 -14.40 18.09
CA GLN A 41 34.84 -12.97 18.20
C GLN A 41 35.67 -12.44 17.01
N PRO A 42 35.18 -11.43 16.28
CA PRO A 42 35.93 -10.87 15.16
C PRO A 42 37.04 -9.94 15.62
N ALA A 43 38.03 -9.72 14.75
CA ALA A 43 38.93 -8.58 14.89
C ALA A 43 38.17 -7.24 14.85
N ARG A 44 38.71 -6.21 15.53
CA ARG A 44 38.11 -4.87 15.62
C ARG A 44 37.77 -4.24 14.27
N SER A 45 38.65 -4.38 13.28
CA SER A 45 38.41 -3.86 11.93
C SER A 45 37.22 -4.54 11.23
N THR A 46 36.99 -5.81 11.51
CA THR A 46 35.84 -6.57 11.00
C THR A 46 34.56 -6.11 11.66
N MET A 47 34.54 -5.93 12.98
CA MET A 47 33.38 -5.36 13.68
C MET A 47 33.04 -3.95 13.16
N GLY A 48 34.04 -3.09 12.99
CA GLY A 48 33.84 -1.74 12.45
C GLY A 48 33.24 -1.72 11.03
N ARG A 49 33.69 -2.61 10.14
CA ARG A 49 33.09 -2.75 8.80
C ARG A 49 31.64 -3.25 8.87
N THR A 50 31.36 -4.20 9.76
CA THR A 50 30.01 -4.73 9.97
C THR A 50 29.07 -3.65 10.50
N LYS A 51 29.48 -2.88 11.52
CA LYS A 51 28.69 -1.75 12.04
C LYS A 51 28.42 -0.71 10.95
N LYS A 52 29.47 -0.27 10.25
CA LYS A 52 29.33 0.71 9.17
C LYS A 52 28.33 0.28 8.10
N LYS A 53 28.39 -0.98 7.65
CA LYS A 53 27.42 -1.52 6.69
C LYS A 53 26.00 -1.48 7.28
N TYR A 54 25.84 -1.90 8.54
CA TYR A 54 24.54 -1.90 9.21
C TYR A 54 23.95 -0.47 9.30
N ASP A 55 24.76 0.51 9.68
CA ASP A 55 24.36 1.92 9.76
C ASP A 55 23.90 2.45 8.37
N GLU A 56 24.61 2.09 7.30
CA GLU A 56 24.21 2.44 5.92
C GLU A 56 22.85 1.83 5.53
N HIS A 57 22.57 0.60 5.96
CA HIS A 57 21.26 -0.05 5.74
C HIS A 57 20.16 0.57 6.60
N ALA A 58 20.42 0.83 7.88
CA ALA A 58 19.46 1.46 8.79
C ALA A 58 19.05 2.86 8.31
N LYS A 59 20.01 3.64 7.79
CA LYS A 59 19.75 4.94 7.18
C LYS A 59 18.82 4.83 5.97
N LYS A 60 19.10 3.90 5.04
CA LYS A 60 18.21 3.65 3.89
C LYS A 60 16.81 3.23 4.32
N MET A 61 16.69 2.38 5.34
CA MET A 61 15.38 1.95 5.86
C MET A 61 14.59 3.13 6.44
N SER A 62 15.27 4.03 7.15
CA SER A 62 14.66 5.25 7.68
C SER A 62 14.23 6.20 6.56
N GLU A 63 15.04 6.34 5.50
CA GLU A 63 14.68 7.11 4.31
C GLU A 63 13.43 6.53 3.60
N VAL A 64 13.31 5.19 3.53
CA VAL A 64 12.12 4.52 3.01
C VAL A 64 10.89 4.79 3.88
N GLN A 65 11.02 4.67 5.20
CA GLN A 65 9.91 4.92 6.12
C GLN A 65 9.42 6.36 5.99
N TYR A 66 10.34 7.33 5.98
CA TYR A 66 10.01 8.73 5.77
C TYR A 66 9.34 8.98 4.42
N ALA A 67 9.86 8.40 3.34
CA ALA A 67 9.25 8.52 2.02
C ALA A 67 7.84 7.88 1.99
N THR A 68 7.64 6.80 2.73
CA THR A 68 6.33 6.14 2.87
C THR A 68 5.35 6.99 3.67
N GLU A 69 5.78 7.61 4.77
CA GLU A 69 4.97 8.54 5.57
C GLU A 69 4.57 9.79 4.75
N LEU A 70 5.51 10.36 4.01
CA LEU A 70 5.26 11.49 3.12
C LEU A 70 4.24 11.10 2.03
N LEU A 71 4.40 9.93 1.43
CA LEU A 71 3.40 9.38 0.52
C LEU A 71 2.05 9.23 1.22
N VAL A 72 1.97 8.66 2.42
CA VAL A 72 0.68 8.54 3.14
C VAL A 72 0.03 9.91 3.35
N GLY A 73 0.82 10.94 3.66
CA GLY A 73 0.35 12.32 3.76
C GLY A 73 -0.18 12.88 2.43
N GLU A 74 0.54 12.68 1.32
CA GLU A 74 0.12 13.10 -0.03
C GLU A 74 -1.04 12.26 -0.60
N LEU A 75 -1.18 11.01 -0.16
CA LEU A 75 -2.17 10.05 -0.65
C LEU A 75 -3.45 10.03 0.22
N GLY A 76 -3.39 10.55 1.44
CA GLY A 76 -4.43 10.46 2.47
C GLY A 76 -5.24 11.75 2.71
N GLU A 77 -5.45 12.57 1.68
CA GLU A 77 -6.32 13.75 1.79
C GLU A 77 -7.79 13.38 2.09
N ASP A 78 -8.22 12.14 1.83
CA ASP A 78 -9.51 11.61 2.28
C ASP A 78 -9.32 10.58 3.41
N LYS A 79 -9.75 10.96 4.61
CA LYS A 79 -9.61 10.20 5.86
C LYS A 79 -10.36 8.84 5.86
N ASP A 80 -11.17 8.56 4.84
CA ASP A 80 -11.96 7.33 4.68
C ASP A 80 -11.42 6.38 3.60
N ASP A 81 -10.34 6.74 2.88
CA ASP A 81 -9.88 5.94 1.74
C ASP A 81 -9.08 4.71 2.18
N LYS A 82 -9.81 3.66 2.57
CA LYS A 82 -9.29 2.32 2.89
C LYS A 82 -8.39 1.75 1.77
N ALA A 83 -8.55 2.21 0.53
CA ALA A 83 -7.70 1.80 -0.58
C ALA A 83 -6.28 2.37 -0.47
N GLY A 84 -6.14 3.62 0.00
CA GLY A 84 -4.84 4.24 0.27
C GLY A 84 -4.08 3.51 1.38
N ALA A 85 -4.75 3.22 2.50
CA ALA A 85 -4.17 2.46 3.60
C ALA A 85 -3.75 1.04 3.19
N PHE A 86 -4.56 0.36 2.37
CA PHE A 86 -4.25 -0.98 1.87
C PHE A 86 -3.07 -0.98 0.88
N MET A 87 -2.97 0.02 0.01
CA MET A 87 -1.82 0.18 -0.89
C MET A 87 -0.53 0.41 -0.12
N VAL A 88 -0.55 1.27 0.91
CA VAL A 88 0.60 1.51 1.79
C VAL A 88 1.03 0.20 2.46
N GLN A 89 0.11 -0.54 3.07
CA GLN A 89 0.44 -1.84 3.67
C GLN A 89 0.99 -2.84 2.65
N GLY A 90 0.45 -2.86 1.43
CA GLY A 90 0.95 -3.71 0.34
C GLY A 90 2.38 -3.35 -0.07
N ILE A 91 2.68 -2.06 -0.20
CA ILE A 91 4.03 -1.57 -0.53
C ILE A 91 5.01 -1.89 0.59
N THR A 92 4.65 -1.60 1.85
CA THR A 92 5.48 -1.95 3.01
C THR A 92 5.75 -3.45 3.08
N THR A 93 4.74 -4.28 2.79
CA THR A 93 4.89 -5.75 2.78
C THR A 93 5.84 -6.21 1.67
N LEU A 94 5.70 -5.66 0.46
CA LEU A 94 6.59 -5.98 -0.66
C LEU A 94 8.03 -5.54 -0.41
N ILE A 95 8.23 -4.35 0.15
CA ILE A 95 9.56 -3.86 0.54
C ILE A 95 10.17 -4.79 1.60
N ASN A 96 9.40 -5.15 2.63
CA ASN A 96 9.86 -6.08 3.65
C ASN A 96 10.21 -7.46 3.06
N HIS A 97 9.40 -7.97 2.13
CA HIS A 97 9.67 -9.24 1.45
C HIS A 97 10.95 -9.18 0.62
N LEU A 98 11.16 -8.11 -0.15
CA LEU A 98 12.40 -7.88 -0.91
C LEU A 98 13.62 -7.78 -0.01
N VAL A 99 13.51 -7.07 1.11
CA VAL A 99 14.60 -6.96 2.10
C VAL A 99 14.91 -8.33 2.71
N LEU A 100 13.89 -9.11 3.08
CA LEU A 100 14.04 -10.43 3.67
C LEU A 100 14.60 -11.46 2.67
N ASP A 101 14.09 -11.51 1.45
CA ASP A 101 14.60 -12.37 0.38
C ASP A 101 16.08 -12.08 0.11
N GLN A 102 16.47 -10.80 0.14
CA GLN A 102 17.85 -10.40 -0.10
C GLN A 102 18.78 -10.70 1.09
N LEU A 103 18.26 -10.63 2.33
CA LEU A 103 18.97 -11.08 3.53
C LEU A 103 19.16 -12.60 3.57
N HIS A 104 18.23 -13.36 2.95
CA HIS A 104 18.27 -14.82 2.85
C HIS A 104 18.90 -15.33 1.54
N ASN A 105 19.25 -14.46 0.61
CA ASN A 105 19.84 -14.88 -0.67
C ASN A 105 21.24 -15.46 -0.46
N GLU A 106 21.36 -16.78 -0.57
CA GLU A 106 22.56 -17.54 -0.21
C GLU A 106 23.72 -17.27 -1.16
N GLU A 107 23.44 -17.07 -2.45
CA GLU A 107 24.43 -16.88 -3.51
C GLU A 107 25.11 -15.51 -3.48
N ASN A 108 24.39 -14.42 -3.17
CA ASN A 108 24.97 -13.07 -3.21
C ASN A 108 24.31 -12.03 -2.28
N PRO A 109 24.49 -12.12 -0.96
CA PRO A 109 23.88 -11.22 0.02
C PRO A 109 24.58 -9.85 0.15
N ASP A 110 25.67 -9.62 -0.57
CA ASP A 110 26.29 -8.29 -0.74
C ASP A 110 25.77 -7.60 -2.03
N ALA A 111 24.87 -8.23 -2.80
CA ALA A 111 24.27 -7.61 -3.97
C ALA A 111 23.44 -6.39 -3.52
N PRO A 112 23.66 -5.20 -4.13
CA PRO A 112 22.84 -4.03 -3.81
C PRO A 112 21.38 -4.35 -4.10
N ILE A 113 20.48 -3.90 -3.22
CA ILE A 113 19.04 -3.92 -3.49
C ILE A 113 18.84 -3.15 -4.80
N GLN A 114 18.55 -3.87 -5.89
CA GLN A 114 18.34 -3.31 -7.23
C GLN A 114 16.92 -2.79 -7.41
N LEU A 115 16.19 -2.58 -6.32
CA LEU A 115 14.98 -1.79 -6.34
C LEU A 115 15.33 -0.42 -5.78
N SER A 116 15.42 0.57 -6.67
CA SER A 116 15.46 1.94 -6.22
C SER A 116 14.16 2.23 -5.48
N ILE A 117 14.24 2.86 -4.31
CA ILE A 117 13.08 3.36 -3.57
C ILE A 117 12.21 4.20 -4.51
N LYS A 118 12.84 4.92 -5.45
CA LYS A 118 12.18 5.67 -6.52
C LYS A 118 11.30 4.82 -7.43
N ASP A 119 11.70 3.58 -7.73
CA ASP A 119 10.96 2.69 -8.63
C ASP A 119 9.73 2.10 -7.93
N ALA A 120 9.91 1.69 -6.66
CA ALA A 120 8.79 1.27 -5.81
C ALA A 120 7.77 2.41 -5.65
N LEU A 121 8.24 3.64 -5.43
CA LEU A 121 7.43 4.84 -5.28
C LEU A 121 6.70 5.21 -6.58
N SER A 122 7.37 5.06 -7.73
CA SER A 122 6.77 5.32 -9.05
C SER A 122 5.68 4.28 -9.37
N LEU A 123 5.90 3.01 -9.04
CA LEU A 123 4.92 1.94 -9.23
C LEU A 123 3.69 2.14 -8.33
N ALA A 124 3.89 2.56 -7.09
CA ALA A 124 2.82 2.91 -6.15
C ALA A 124 1.94 4.05 -6.68
N LYS A 125 2.57 5.14 -7.16
CA LYS A 125 1.86 6.28 -7.75
C LYS A 125 1.04 5.85 -8.98
N ALA A 126 1.65 5.06 -9.89
CA ALA A 126 0.96 4.54 -11.07
C ALA A 126 -0.24 3.64 -10.73
N SER A 127 -0.11 2.80 -9.70
CA SER A 127 -1.20 1.92 -9.23
C SER A 127 -2.38 2.70 -8.65
N ARG A 128 -2.10 3.78 -7.91
CA ARG A 128 -3.15 4.70 -7.42
C ARG A 128 -3.84 5.40 -8.58
N GLU A 129 -3.09 6.00 -9.50
CA GLU A 129 -3.65 6.69 -10.67
C GLU A 129 -4.57 5.77 -11.47
N LEU A 130 -4.16 4.52 -11.68
CA LEU A 130 -4.99 3.50 -12.35
C LEU A 130 -6.26 3.14 -11.55
N THR A 131 -6.19 3.13 -10.23
CA THR A 131 -7.33 2.81 -9.36
C THR A 131 -8.32 3.98 -9.26
N ALA A 132 -7.81 5.20 -9.14
CA ALA A 132 -8.60 6.42 -9.21
C ALA A 132 -9.30 6.56 -10.58
N ALA A 133 -8.59 6.30 -11.67
CA ALA A 133 -9.16 6.30 -13.02
C ALA A 133 -10.29 5.26 -13.17
N ARG A 134 -10.15 4.07 -12.57
CA ARG A 134 -11.20 3.05 -12.54
C ARG A 134 -12.41 3.48 -11.69
N GLY A 135 -12.18 4.10 -10.52
CA GLY A 135 -13.23 4.64 -9.67
C GLY A 135 -14.04 5.75 -10.36
N MET A 136 -13.36 6.70 -11.00
CA MET A 136 -13.99 7.76 -11.80
C MET A 136 -14.84 7.20 -12.94
N SER A 137 -14.37 6.13 -13.61
CA SER A 137 -15.14 5.46 -14.67
C SER A 137 -16.43 4.82 -14.15
N LEU A 138 -16.41 4.25 -12.94
CA LEU A 138 -17.59 3.66 -12.31
C LEU A 138 -18.62 4.72 -11.90
N ASP A 139 -18.19 5.81 -11.27
CA ASP A 139 -19.07 6.93 -10.91
C ASP A 139 -19.70 7.56 -12.16
N GLN A 140 -18.91 7.73 -13.22
CA GLN A 140 -19.41 8.22 -14.50
C GLN A 140 -20.45 7.27 -15.12
N ARG A 141 -20.23 5.94 -15.05
CA ARG A 141 -21.22 4.95 -15.51
C ARG A 141 -22.51 4.98 -14.68
N GLN A 142 -22.41 5.08 -13.35
CA GLN A 142 -23.57 5.19 -12.47
C GLN A 142 -24.37 6.49 -12.72
N LYS A 143 -23.68 7.62 -12.93
CA LYS A 143 -24.31 8.88 -13.33
C LYS A 143 -25.04 8.76 -14.67
N ILE A 144 -24.40 8.14 -15.67
CA ILE A 144 -25.03 7.90 -16.98
C ILE A 144 -26.26 7.00 -16.83
N GLU A 145 -26.18 5.92 -16.07
CA GLU A 145 -27.29 5.00 -15.83
C GLU A 145 -28.46 5.70 -15.10
N ARG A 146 -28.17 6.53 -14.10
CA ARG A 146 -29.18 7.33 -13.40
C ARG A 146 -29.87 8.32 -14.34
N ILE A 147 -29.09 9.09 -15.11
CA ILE A 147 -29.63 10.05 -16.10
C ILE A 147 -30.47 9.32 -17.16
N ALA A 148 -30.03 8.15 -17.62
CA ALA A 148 -30.77 7.35 -18.58
C ALA A 148 -32.10 6.83 -17.99
N ARG A 149 -32.09 6.40 -16.73
CA ARG A 149 -33.31 5.97 -16.01
C ARG A 149 -34.28 7.13 -15.79
N GLU A 150 -33.78 8.30 -15.36
CA GLU A 150 -34.60 9.51 -15.17
C GLU A 150 -35.27 9.92 -16.49
N LYS A 151 -34.51 10.02 -17.58
CA LYS A 151 -35.07 10.32 -18.92
C LYS A 151 -36.09 9.29 -19.38
N MET A 152 -35.83 8.01 -19.15
CA MET A 152 -36.76 6.96 -19.54
C MET A 152 -38.07 7.00 -18.73
N LEU A 153 -38.02 7.36 -17.45
CA LEU A 153 -39.21 7.57 -16.62
C LEU A 153 -40.00 8.80 -17.08
N GLU A 154 -39.32 9.91 -17.37
CA GLU A 154 -39.97 11.12 -17.92
C GLU A 154 -40.67 10.85 -19.27
N GLU A 155 -40.04 10.07 -20.16
CA GLU A 155 -40.64 9.67 -21.43
C GLU A 155 -41.87 8.77 -21.22
N GLN A 156 -41.81 7.83 -20.28
CA GLN A 156 -42.94 6.95 -19.96
C GLN A 156 -44.10 7.71 -19.29
N GLU A 157 -43.80 8.69 -18.43
CA GLU A 157 -44.81 9.56 -17.82
C GLU A 157 -45.55 10.37 -18.90
N LYS A 158 -44.82 10.98 -19.84
CA LYS A 158 -45.43 11.70 -20.98
C LYS A 158 -46.28 10.79 -21.86
N ASN A 159 -45.77 9.61 -22.20
CA ASN A 159 -46.53 8.64 -23.00
C ASN A 159 -47.80 8.18 -22.30
N LEU A 160 -47.77 8.04 -20.98
CA LEU A 160 -48.94 7.69 -20.18
C LEU A 160 -49.95 8.84 -20.12
N ASP A 161 -49.50 10.08 -19.97
CA ASP A 161 -50.36 11.27 -20.00
C ASP A 161 -51.07 11.41 -21.35
N ASP A 162 -50.35 11.22 -22.46
CA ASP A 162 -50.93 11.23 -23.82
C ASP A 162 -51.96 10.09 -24.01
N ALA A 163 -51.67 8.89 -23.48
CA ALA A 163 -52.59 7.76 -23.53
C ALA A 163 -53.86 7.98 -22.69
N VAL A 164 -53.73 8.60 -21.53
CA VAL A 164 -54.85 8.97 -20.64
C VAL A 164 -55.72 10.03 -21.31
N ALA A 165 -55.10 11.07 -21.89
CA ALA A 165 -55.80 12.15 -22.57
C ALA A 165 -56.55 11.66 -23.83
N SER A 166 -55.90 10.82 -24.63
CA SER A 166 -56.50 10.29 -25.88
C SER A 166 -57.66 9.31 -25.66
N LYS A 167 -57.71 8.63 -24.51
CA LYS A 167 -58.80 7.69 -24.17
C LYS A 167 -59.91 8.29 -23.30
N GLY A 168 -59.83 9.57 -22.93
CA GLY A 168 -60.83 10.23 -22.09
C GLY A 168 -60.95 9.60 -20.70
N MET A 169 -59.84 9.09 -20.16
CA MET A 169 -59.81 8.44 -18.85
C MET A 169 -60.04 9.45 -17.72
N THR A 170 -60.69 9.00 -16.64
CA THR A 170 -60.87 9.83 -15.43
C THR A 170 -59.55 9.92 -14.65
N GLU A 171 -59.44 10.94 -13.79
CA GLU A 171 -58.22 11.21 -13.01
C GLU A 171 -57.83 10.03 -12.10
N GLU A 172 -58.82 9.34 -11.52
CA GLU A 172 -58.61 8.11 -10.72
C GLU A 172 -58.05 6.95 -11.55
N GLN A 173 -58.51 6.79 -12.80
CA GLN A 173 -58.01 5.75 -13.71
C GLN A 173 -56.57 6.05 -14.15
N ALA A 174 -56.24 7.31 -14.38
CA ALA A 174 -54.88 7.74 -14.70
C ALA A 174 -53.93 7.47 -13.52
N MET A 175 -54.36 7.77 -12.31
CA MET A 175 -53.59 7.53 -11.08
C MET A 175 -53.31 6.04 -10.86
N PHE A 176 -54.31 5.17 -11.09
CA PHE A 176 -54.15 3.71 -11.01
C PHE A 176 -53.04 3.20 -11.95
N TRP A 177 -52.99 3.71 -13.18
CA TRP A 177 -51.95 3.31 -14.14
C TRP A 177 -50.57 3.89 -13.82
N ARG A 178 -50.49 5.12 -13.28
CA ARG A 178 -49.22 5.70 -12.81
C ARG A 178 -48.62 4.87 -11.67
N GLU A 179 -49.45 4.46 -10.71
CA GLU A 179 -48.99 3.61 -9.61
C GLU A 179 -48.57 2.22 -10.09
N LYS A 180 -49.37 1.59 -10.96
CA LYS A 180 -49.13 0.22 -11.43
C LYS A 180 -47.98 0.07 -12.43
N VAL A 181 -47.74 1.07 -13.28
CA VAL A 181 -46.76 1.00 -14.38
C VAL A 181 -45.46 1.72 -14.03
N LEU A 182 -45.55 2.88 -13.38
CA LEU A 182 -44.38 3.70 -13.04
C LEU A 182 -43.93 3.51 -11.58
N GLY A 183 -44.74 2.87 -10.73
CA GLY A 183 -44.42 2.66 -9.32
C GLY A 183 -44.36 3.96 -8.49
N VAL A 184 -44.93 5.05 -9.02
CA VAL A 184 -44.90 6.37 -8.38
C VAL A 184 -46.05 6.42 -7.36
N VAL A 185 -45.73 6.24 -6.09
CA VAL A 185 -46.65 6.53 -4.97
C VAL A 185 -46.34 7.95 -4.52
N ARG A 186 -47.28 8.89 -4.70
CA ARG A 186 -47.23 10.23 -4.09
C ARG A 186 -48.04 10.26 -2.82
#